data_AF-A0A1V1PJD4-F1
#
_entry.id   AF-A0A1V1PJD4-F1
#
_cell.length_a   1.000
_cell.length_b   1.000
_cell.length_c   1.000
_cell.angle_alpha   90.00
_cell.angle_beta   90.00
_cell.angle_gamma   90.00
#
_symmetry.space_group_name_H-M   'P 1'
#
loop_
_entity.id
_entity.type
_entity.pdbx_description
1 polymer ?
#
loop_
_entity_poly.entity_id
_entity_poly.type
_entity_poly.pdbx_seq_one_letter_code
_entity_poly.pdbx_strand_id
1 'polypeptide(L)'
;MYSISINPERDSPQALRRFMQTYDVGPGWTFLTGSQADITLLQRRLGISPADPTNLRGHNTSVIIGNEVTGQWIRRSAYENPQNLVELLTVAMRNYAPQTSRRSQSYAVAGEVIDNSRGSYLFRTRCVTCHTIGGGDRLGPDLAGVTDQRPQAWLSRWIREPDRMIAERDPTALALLARYRNLPMPNLSLGGDDAEAIIEYLRSQPAAHAASAPSHAH
;
A
#
# COMPACT_ATOMS: atom_id res chain seq x y z
N MET A 1 -10.98 -7.01 13.54
CA MET A 1 -10.79 -7.13 12.08
C MET A 1 -10.57 -8.58 11.72
N TYR A 2 -11.11 -9.04 10.58
CA TYR A 2 -10.94 -10.40 10.11
C TYR A 2 -10.04 -10.42 8.87
N SER A 3 -9.10 -11.36 8.83
CA SER A 3 -8.34 -11.71 7.63
C SER A 3 -8.70 -13.14 7.26
N ILE A 4 -9.21 -13.36 6.06
CA ILE A 4 -9.70 -14.67 5.61
C ILE A 4 -8.75 -15.16 4.51
N SER A 5 -8.23 -16.38 4.65
CA SER A 5 -7.38 -17.02 3.65
C SER A 5 -8.08 -17.10 2.28
N ILE A 6 -7.31 -16.94 1.21
CA ILE A 6 -7.76 -17.21 -0.16
C ILE A 6 -7.32 -18.61 -0.66
N ASN A 7 -6.38 -19.25 0.05
CA ASN A 7 -5.84 -20.56 -0.28
C ASN A 7 -5.67 -21.41 1.01
N PRO A 8 -6.73 -22.08 1.46
CA PRO A 8 -6.70 -22.86 2.70
C PRO A 8 -5.76 -24.06 2.65
N GLU A 9 -5.44 -24.58 1.46
CA GLU A 9 -4.51 -25.71 1.33
C GLU A 9 -3.09 -25.33 1.76
N ARG A 10 -2.70 -24.06 1.56
CA ARG A 10 -1.38 -23.53 1.94
C ARG A 10 -1.42 -22.75 3.25
N ASP A 11 -2.52 -22.05 3.50
CA ASP A 11 -2.70 -21.19 4.67
C ASP A 11 -3.28 -21.97 5.86
N SER A 12 -2.53 -22.97 6.32
CA SER A 12 -2.86 -23.69 7.56
C SER A 12 -2.84 -22.73 8.77
N PRO A 13 -3.50 -23.08 9.89
CA PRO A 13 -3.42 -22.28 11.11
C PRO A 13 -1.99 -22.05 11.63
N GLN A 14 -1.05 -22.95 11.32
CA GLN A 14 0.37 -22.77 11.64
C GLN A 14 1.05 -21.77 10.70
N ALA A 15 0.78 -21.85 9.40
CA ALA A 15 1.31 -20.90 8.41
C ALA A 15 0.81 -19.47 8.70
N LEU A 16 -0.46 -19.31 9.02
CA LEU A 16 -1.05 -18.02 9.40
C LEU A 16 -0.44 -17.46 10.69
N ARG A 17 -0.16 -18.31 11.71
CA ARG A 17 0.56 -17.85 12.91
C ARG A 17 1.97 -17.37 12.59
N ARG A 18 2.70 -18.07 11.71
CA ARG A 18 4.02 -17.63 11.25
C ARG A 18 3.94 -16.30 10.50
N PHE A 19 2.92 -16.14 9.65
CA PHE A 19 2.64 -14.87 8.97
C PHE A 19 2.43 -13.74 9.98
N MET A 20 1.54 -13.94 10.96
CA MET A 20 1.27 -12.95 12.01
C MET A 20 2.54 -12.52 12.76
N GLN A 21 3.42 -13.47 13.08
CA GLN A 21 4.72 -13.18 13.71
C GLN A 21 5.67 -12.42 12.79
N THR A 22 5.71 -12.80 11.50
CA THR A 22 6.62 -12.20 10.51
C THR A 22 6.28 -10.72 10.30
N TYR A 23 4.98 -10.41 10.24
CA TYR A 23 4.44 -9.08 9.95
C TYR A 23 4.00 -8.31 11.19
N ASP A 24 4.34 -8.79 12.40
CA ASP A 24 4.04 -8.15 13.69
C ASP A 24 2.57 -7.70 13.82
N VAL A 25 1.65 -8.62 13.50
CA VAL A 25 0.21 -8.33 13.51
C VAL A 25 -0.26 -8.12 14.96
N GLY A 26 -0.65 -6.88 15.26
CA GLY A 26 -1.12 -6.47 16.59
C GLY A 26 -2.50 -7.04 16.99
N PRO A 27 -2.91 -6.80 18.26
CA PRO A 27 -4.16 -7.29 18.81
C PRO A 27 -5.38 -6.75 18.04
N GLY A 28 -6.48 -7.51 18.02
CA GLY A 28 -7.72 -7.16 17.33
C GLY A 28 -7.87 -7.72 15.91
N TRP A 29 -6.87 -8.47 15.43
CA TRP A 29 -6.95 -9.26 14.20
C TRP A 29 -7.26 -10.73 14.48
N THR A 30 -8.19 -11.29 13.71
CA THR A 30 -8.48 -12.73 13.70
C THR A 30 -8.26 -13.27 12.30
N PHE A 31 -7.30 -14.19 12.15
CA PHE A 31 -7.00 -14.87 10.90
C PHE A 31 -7.81 -16.16 10.81
N LEU A 32 -8.53 -16.33 9.69
CA LEU A 32 -9.46 -17.44 9.46
C LEU A 32 -9.03 -18.22 8.21
N THR A 33 -9.11 -19.54 8.31
CA THR A 33 -8.94 -20.50 7.21
C THR A 33 -10.03 -21.57 7.33
N GLY A 34 -10.24 -22.39 6.32
CA GLY A 34 -11.36 -23.33 6.28
C GLY A 34 -11.35 -24.23 5.06
N SER A 35 -12.51 -24.74 4.64
CA SER A 35 -12.59 -25.49 3.38
C SER A 35 -12.55 -24.54 2.17
N GLN A 36 -12.08 -25.03 1.02
CA GLN A 36 -12.12 -24.26 -0.24
C GLN A 36 -13.55 -23.86 -0.62
N ALA A 37 -14.53 -24.70 -0.29
CA ALA A 37 -15.94 -24.42 -0.53
C ALA A 37 -16.44 -23.23 0.29
N ASP A 38 -16.11 -23.18 1.59
CA ASP A 38 -16.51 -22.08 2.49
C ASP A 38 -15.85 -20.75 2.09
N ILE A 39 -14.56 -20.78 1.75
CA ILE A 39 -13.84 -19.59 1.29
C ILE A 39 -14.43 -19.07 -0.02
N THR A 40 -14.73 -19.96 -0.97
CA THR A 40 -15.36 -19.59 -2.24
C THR A 40 -16.76 -19.00 -2.03
N LEU A 41 -17.54 -19.57 -1.11
CA LEU A 41 -18.86 -19.06 -0.75
C LEU A 41 -18.77 -17.65 -0.16
N LEU A 42 -17.86 -17.43 0.80
CA LEU A 42 -17.62 -16.12 1.41
C LEU A 42 -17.18 -15.08 0.39
N GLN A 43 -16.23 -15.43 -0.48
CA GLN A 43 -15.77 -14.55 -1.57
C GLN A 43 -16.93 -14.10 -2.45
N ARG A 44 -17.76 -15.04 -2.93
CA ARG A 44 -18.93 -14.72 -3.76
C ARG A 44 -19.94 -13.82 -3.03
N ARG A 45 -20.23 -14.11 -1.76
CA ARG A 45 -21.18 -13.32 -0.95
C ARG A 45 -20.67 -11.91 -0.66
N LEU A 46 -19.36 -11.72 -0.56
CA LEU A 46 -18.72 -10.42 -0.43
C LEU A 46 -18.43 -9.75 -1.80
N GLY A 47 -18.91 -10.35 -2.90
CA GLY A 47 -18.70 -9.84 -4.25
C GLY A 47 -17.25 -9.90 -4.72
N ILE A 48 -16.38 -10.66 -4.07
CA ILE A 48 -14.98 -10.88 -4.48
C ILE A 48 -14.97 -12.07 -5.45
N SER A 49 -14.37 -11.89 -6.64
CA SER A 49 -14.15 -13.01 -7.56
C SER A 49 -13.26 -14.06 -6.90
N PRO A 50 -13.61 -15.35 -6.93
CA PRO A 50 -12.79 -16.39 -6.34
C PRO A 50 -11.37 -16.35 -6.90
N ALA A 51 -10.38 -16.51 -6.02
CA ALA A 51 -8.98 -16.54 -6.43
C ALA A 51 -8.73 -17.72 -7.38
N ASP A 52 -8.00 -17.47 -8.46
CA ASP A 52 -7.51 -18.54 -9.32
C ASP A 52 -6.41 -19.32 -8.58
N PRO A 53 -6.61 -20.61 -8.26
CA PRO A 53 -5.63 -21.40 -7.52
C PRO A 53 -4.31 -21.59 -8.28
N THR A 54 -4.30 -21.39 -9.61
CA THR A 54 -3.10 -21.45 -10.45
C THR A 54 -2.36 -20.11 -10.51
N ASN A 55 -3.01 -19.01 -10.10
CA ASN A 55 -2.44 -17.67 -10.09
C ASN A 55 -2.63 -16.96 -8.73
N LEU A 56 -1.97 -17.50 -7.70
CA LEU A 56 -1.95 -16.92 -6.35
C LEU A 56 -1.24 -15.56 -6.25
N ARG A 57 -0.56 -15.13 -7.33
CA ARG A 57 0.07 -13.81 -7.46
C ARG A 57 -0.89 -12.75 -8.00
N GLY A 58 -2.09 -13.15 -8.44
CA GLY A 58 -3.15 -12.22 -8.80
C GLY A 58 -3.65 -11.50 -7.56
N HIS A 59 -3.22 -10.25 -7.36
CA HIS A 59 -3.63 -9.44 -6.22
C HIS A 59 -4.62 -8.34 -6.64
N ASN A 60 -5.81 -8.32 -6.04
CA ASN A 60 -6.75 -7.20 -6.10
C ASN A 60 -6.91 -6.56 -4.71
N THR A 61 -6.29 -5.40 -4.50
CA THR A 61 -6.48 -4.64 -3.26
C THR A 61 -7.67 -3.71 -3.40
N SER A 62 -8.88 -4.27 -3.27
CA SER A 62 -10.10 -3.48 -3.33
C SER A 62 -10.74 -3.31 -1.96
N VAL A 63 -11.17 -2.09 -1.66
CA VAL A 63 -12.06 -1.79 -0.54
C VAL A 63 -13.49 -1.74 -1.08
N ILE A 64 -14.40 -2.46 -0.44
CA ILE A 64 -15.83 -2.38 -0.72
C ILE A 64 -16.46 -1.59 0.42
N ILE A 65 -17.28 -0.61 0.07
CA ILE A 65 -17.99 0.22 1.03
C ILE A 65 -19.48 0.15 0.69
N GLY A 66 -20.29 -0.21 1.68
CA GLY A 66 -21.74 -0.29 1.56
C GLY A 66 -22.42 0.70 2.49
N ASN A 67 -23.46 1.37 1.99
CA ASN A 67 -24.42 2.07 2.82
C ASN A 67 -25.73 1.26 2.77
N GLU A 68 -26.01 0.54 3.85
CA GLU A 68 -27.18 -0.35 3.94
C GLU A 68 -28.50 0.42 3.84
N VAL A 69 -28.56 1.66 4.36
CA VAL A 69 -29.76 2.49 4.34
C VAL A 69 -30.11 2.92 2.92
N THR A 70 -29.11 3.25 2.09
CA THR A 70 -29.34 3.67 0.69
C THR A 70 -29.25 2.53 -0.31
N GLY A 71 -28.78 1.35 0.12
CA GLY A 71 -28.52 0.20 -0.75
C GLY A 71 -27.33 0.40 -1.71
N GLN A 72 -26.53 1.46 -1.52
CA GLN A 72 -25.42 1.78 -2.41
C GLN A 72 -24.16 1.01 -2.00
N TRP A 73 -23.53 0.39 -3.00
CA TRP A 73 -22.27 -0.33 -2.85
C TRP A 73 -21.26 0.19 -3.86
N ILE A 74 -20.04 0.45 -3.39
CA ILE A 74 -18.93 0.91 -4.22
C ILE A 74 -17.71 0.02 -4.00
N ARG A 75 -16.91 -0.14 -5.06
CA ARG A 75 -15.60 -0.79 -4.98
C ARG A 75 -14.52 0.23 -5.35
N ARG A 76 -13.50 0.36 -4.51
CA ARG A 76 -12.37 1.29 -4.67
C ARG A 76 -11.05 0.58 -4.45
N SER A 77 -9.95 1.24 -4.78
CA SER A 77 -8.61 0.74 -4.44
C SER A 77 -8.31 1.04 -2.97
N ALA A 78 -7.66 0.10 -2.27
CA ALA A 78 -7.16 0.34 -0.92
C ALA A 78 -6.07 1.43 -0.84
N TYR A 79 -5.50 1.81 -1.98
CA TYR A 79 -4.42 2.78 -2.09
C TYR A 79 -4.88 4.12 -2.67
N GLU A 80 -6.18 4.34 -2.71
CA GLU A 80 -6.75 5.59 -3.16
C GLU A 80 -6.42 6.74 -2.20
N ASN A 81 -6.47 7.97 -2.70
CA ASN A 81 -6.29 9.14 -1.84
C ASN A 81 -7.44 9.20 -0.81
N PRO A 82 -7.14 9.34 0.50
CA PRO A 82 -8.17 9.37 1.53
C PRO A 82 -9.13 10.55 1.36
N GLN A 83 -8.69 11.70 0.83
CA GLN A 83 -9.57 12.86 0.59
C GLN A 83 -10.60 12.57 -0.51
N ASN A 84 -10.18 11.89 -1.59
CA ASN A 84 -11.12 11.45 -2.65
C ASN A 84 -12.14 10.45 -2.10
N LEU A 85 -11.72 9.62 -1.13
CA LEU A 85 -12.62 8.71 -0.44
C LEU A 85 -13.62 9.46 0.44
N VAL A 86 -13.17 10.45 1.22
CA VAL A 86 -14.05 11.30 2.03
C VAL A 86 -15.07 12.04 1.18
N GLU A 87 -14.65 12.63 0.05
CA GLU A 87 -15.55 13.29 -0.87
C GLU A 87 -16.62 12.32 -1.38
N LEU A 88 -16.21 11.14 -1.84
CA LEU A 88 -17.13 10.15 -2.37
C LEU A 88 -18.10 9.60 -1.31
N LEU A 89 -17.61 9.36 -0.08
CA LEU A 89 -18.47 9.00 1.06
C LEU A 89 -19.50 10.10 1.36
N THR A 90 -19.08 11.36 1.23
CA THR A 90 -19.93 12.52 1.53
C THR A 90 -20.95 12.79 0.44
N VAL A 91 -20.59 12.59 -0.83
CA VAL A 91 -21.38 13.01 -2.00
C VAL A 91 -22.09 11.84 -2.67
N ALA A 92 -21.42 10.72 -2.93
CA ALA A 92 -21.98 9.62 -3.73
C ALA A 92 -22.72 8.58 -2.88
N MET A 93 -22.27 8.33 -1.65
CA MET A 93 -22.87 7.33 -0.74
C MET A 93 -24.00 7.89 0.15
N ARG A 94 -24.20 9.21 0.12
CA ARG A 94 -25.41 9.84 0.65
C ARG A 94 -26.28 10.19 -0.55
N ASN A 95 -27.49 9.64 -0.63
CA ASN A 95 -28.49 10.12 -1.59
C ASN A 95 -28.54 11.65 -1.48
N TYR A 96 -28.19 12.33 -2.56
CA TYR A 96 -27.87 13.75 -2.63
C TYR A 96 -28.74 14.61 -1.69
N ALA A 97 -28.16 15.02 -0.56
CA ALA A 97 -28.71 16.12 0.23
C ALA A 97 -28.06 17.40 -0.32
N PRO A 98 -28.83 18.37 -0.85
CA PRO A 98 -28.25 19.62 -1.33
C PRO A 98 -27.49 20.27 -0.17
N GLN A 99 -26.23 20.60 -0.40
CA GLN A 99 -25.39 21.27 0.60
C GLN A 99 -25.96 22.66 0.87
N THR A 100 -26.87 22.78 1.84
CA THR A 100 -27.25 24.08 2.38
C THR A 100 -26.08 24.62 3.19
N SER A 101 -25.39 25.61 2.62
CA SER A 101 -24.40 26.49 3.26
C SER A 101 -23.12 25.82 3.78
N ARG A 102 -22.18 25.50 2.87
CA ARG A 102 -20.78 25.73 3.21
C ARG A 102 -20.43 27.16 2.79
N ARG A 103 -20.22 28.04 3.77
CA ARG A 103 -19.53 29.31 3.53
C ARG A 103 -18.24 28.97 2.77
N SER A 104 -18.08 29.55 1.58
CA SER A 104 -16.88 29.42 0.77
C SER A 104 -15.66 29.77 1.63
N GLN A 105 -14.84 28.76 1.92
CA GLN A 105 -13.58 28.96 2.61
C GLN A 105 -12.61 29.69 1.65
N SER A 106 -11.86 30.64 2.19
CA SER A 106 -10.83 31.36 1.44
C SER A 106 -9.77 30.38 0.90
N TYR A 107 -9.26 30.62 -0.30
CA TYR A 107 -8.13 29.89 -0.88
C TYR A 107 -6.87 29.94 0.01
N ALA A 108 -6.78 30.90 0.93
CA ALA A 108 -5.71 30.97 1.94
C ALA A 108 -5.70 29.79 2.93
N VAL A 109 -6.75 28.95 2.95
CA VAL A 109 -6.86 27.75 3.79
C VAL A 109 -6.87 26.47 2.95
N ALA A 110 -6.56 26.56 1.65
CA ALA A 110 -6.37 25.37 0.82
C ALA A 110 -5.18 24.57 1.36
N GLY A 111 -5.43 23.30 1.74
CA GLY A 111 -4.37 22.39 2.16
C GLY A 111 -3.32 22.19 1.06
N GLU A 112 -2.21 21.54 1.41
CA GLU A 112 -1.15 21.22 0.44
C GLU A 112 -1.73 20.60 -0.83
N VAL A 113 -1.23 21.07 -1.98
CA VAL A 113 -1.58 20.52 -3.28
C VAL A 113 -1.19 19.04 -3.27
N ILE A 114 -2.21 18.18 -3.37
CA ILE A 114 -2.04 16.75 -3.45
C ILE A 114 -1.21 16.44 -4.71
N ASP A 115 -0.01 15.90 -4.54
CA ASP A 115 0.78 15.43 -5.68
C ASP A 115 0.08 14.22 -6.33
N ASN A 116 -0.47 14.47 -7.52
CA ASN A 116 -1.13 13.46 -8.35
C ASN A 116 -0.23 13.00 -9.51
N SER A 117 1.09 13.21 -9.41
CA SER A 117 2.06 12.67 -10.35
C SER A 117 1.95 11.14 -10.45
N ARG A 118 2.38 10.60 -11.60
CA ARG A 118 2.46 9.14 -11.81
C ARG A 118 3.31 8.49 -10.71
N GLY A 119 4.43 9.11 -10.34
CA GLY A 119 5.33 8.63 -9.30
C GLY A 119 4.68 8.56 -7.92
N SER A 120 3.98 9.62 -7.50
CA SER A 120 3.19 9.63 -6.25
C SER A 120 2.13 8.53 -6.22
N TYR A 121 1.40 8.35 -7.32
CA TYR A 121 0.40 7.29 -7.44
C TYR A 121 1.02 5.89 -7.33
N LEU A 122 2.10 5.63 -8.07
CA LEU A 122 2.81 4.35 -8.04
C LEU A 122 3.38 4.08 -6.65
N PHE A 123 4.02 5.06 -6.03
CA PHE A 123 4.54 4.93 -4.67
C PHE A 123 3.44 4.55 -3.67
N ARG A 124 2.31 5.27 -3.68
CA ARG A 124 1.18 5.00 -2.80
C ARG A 124 0.51 3.65 -3.04
N THR A 125 0.53 3.15 -4.27
CA THR A 125 -0.16 1.90 -4.63
C THR A 125 0.74 0.67 -4.57
N ARG A 126 2.07 0.85 -4.61
CA ARG A 126 3.04 -0.24 -4.76
C ARG A 126 4.11 -0.29 -3.66
N CYS A 127 4.43 0.83 -3.02
CA CYS A 127 5.60 0.94 -2.13
C CYS A 127 5.25 1.17 -0.65
N VAL A 128 4.22 1.96 -0.35
CA VAL A 128 3.89 2.41 1.04
C VAL A 128 3.53 1.29 2.01
N THR A 129 3.16 0.11 1.51
CA THR A 129 2.90 -1.05 2.37
C THR A 129 4.17 -1.44 3.14
N CYS A 130 5.32 -1.40 2.46
CA CYS A 130 6.59 -1.87 3.02
C CYS A 130 7.55 -0.75 3.41
N HIS A 131 7.45 0.41 2.74
CA HIS A 131 8.39 1.52 2.87
C HIS A 131 7.72 2.77 3.42
N THR A 132 8.53 3.63 4.05
CA THR A 132 8.16 4.99 4.44
C THR A 132 9.09 5.99 3.74
N ILE A 133 8.80 7.28 3.90
CA ILE A 133 9.70 8.38 3.53
C ILE A 133 9.82 9.29 4.75
N GLY A 134 10.93 9.19 5.47
CA GLY A 134 11.21 9.94 6.70
C GLY A 134 10.47 9.39 7.93
N GLY A 135 9.83 8.23 7.80
CA GLY A 135 9.09 7.55 8.86
C GLY A 135 9.86 6.42 9.53
N GLY A 136 11.11 6.18 9.12
CA GLY A 136 11.93 5.07 9.61
C GLY A 136 11.64 3.72 8.94
N ASP A 137 12.51 2.76 9.25
CA ASP A 137 12.45 1.39 8.71
C ASP A 137 11.14 0.67 9.12
N ARG A 138 10.54 -0.09 8.18
CA ARG A 138 9.37 -0.95 8.43
C ARG A 138 9.65 -2.39 7.97
N LEU A 139 8.93 -2.87 6.96
CA LEU A 139 9.19 -4.17 6.34
C LEU A 139 10.39 -4.07 5.40
N GLY A 140 10.55 -2.91 4.76
CA GLY A 140 11.77 -2.49 4.08
C GLY A 140 12.37 -1.22 4.71
N PRO A 141 13.53 -0.77 4.20
CA PRO A 141 14.18 0.46 4.63
C PRO A 141 13.31 1.71 4.43
N ASP A 142 13.55 2.75 5.23
CA ASP A 142 13.12 4.12 4.90
C ASP A 142 13.78 4.56 3.57
N LEU A 143 13.02 5.25 2.73
CA LEU A 143 13.47 5.71 1.41
C LEU A 143 13.79 7.21 1.35
N ALA A 144 13.68 7.94 2.46
CA ALA A 144 14.09 9.34 2.48
C ALA A 144 15.59 9.50 2.12
N GLY A 145 15.86 10.32 1.09
CA GLY A 145 17.20 10.55 0.57
C GLY A 145 17.83 9.35 -0.17
N VAL A 146 17.06 8.31 -0.50
CA VAL A 146 17.60 7.10 -1.16
C VAL A 146 18.24 7.41 -2.52
N THR A 147 17.74 8.43 -3.22
CA THR A 147 18.24 8.87 -4.52
C THR A 147 19.63 9.48 -4.46
N ASP A 148 20.05 9.96 -3.28
CA ASP A 148 21.41 10.48 -3.06
C ASP A 148 22.36 9.37 -2.59
N GLN A 149 21.82 8.32 -1.97
CA GLN A 149 22.59 7.21 -1.41
C GLN A 149 22.90 6.11 -2.43
N ARG A 150 22.15 6.03 -3.53
CA ARG A 150 22.25 4.94 -4.50
C ARG A 150 22.21 5.46 -5.93
N PRO A 151 23.04 4.90 -6.84
CA PRO A 151 23.00 5.28 -8.25
C PRO A 151 21.62 5.04 -8.85
N GLN A 152 21.14 5.98 -9.68
CA GLN A 152 19.85 5.86 -10.37
C GLN A 152 19.73 4.56 -11.16
N ALA A 153 20.78 4.12 -11.85
CA ALA A 153 20.79 2.86 -12.59
C ALA A 153 20.55 1.64 -11.69
N TRP A 154 21.11 1.65 -10.47
CA TRP A 154 20.90 0.57 -9.51
C TRP A 154 19.46 0.61 -8.97
N LEU A 155 18.93 1.79 -8.63
CA LEU A 155 17.54 1.94 -8.18
C LEU A 155 16.54 1.49 -9.24
N SER A 156 16.74 1.92 -10.50
CA SER A 156 15.88 1.57 -11.63
C SER A 156 15.84 0.06 -11.84
N ARG A 157 17.01 -0.61 -11.80
CA ARG A 157 17.09 -2.07 -11.89
C ARG A 157 16.46 -2.77 -10.68
N TRP A 158 16.73 -2.30 -9.47
CA TRP A 158 16.21 -2.90 -8.24
C TRP A 158 14.68 -2.84 -8.15
N ILE A 159 14.06 -1.72 -8.57
CA ILE A 159 12.60 -1.57 -8.58
C ILE A 159 11.94 -2.55 -9.56
N ARG A 160 12.61 -2.86 -10.67
CA ARG A 160 12.08 -3.71 -11.76
C ARG A 160 12.37 -5.20 -11.57
N GLU A 161 13.53 -5.53 -11.02
CA GLU A 161 14.08 -6.89 -11.03
C GLU A 161 14.76 -7.26 -9.69
N PRO A 162 14.12 -7.05 -8.52
CA PRO A 162 14.75 -7.30 -7.22
C PRO A 162 15.07 -8.79 -7.01
N ASP A 163 14.22 -9.67 -7.52
CA ASP A 163 14.38 -11.13 -7.49
C ASP A 163 15.61 -11.59 -8.27
N ARG A 164 15.86 -11.01 -9.45
CA ARG A 164 17.05 -11.30 -10.26
C ARG A 164 18.32 -10.77 -9.61
N MET A 165 18.30 -9.56 -9.06
CA MET A 165 19.46 -9.00 -8.37
C MET A 165 19.86 -9.82 -7.14
N ILE A 166 18.89 -10.36 -6.40
CA ILE A 166 19.16 -11.31 -5.31
C ILE A 166 19.75 -12.63 -5.86
N ALA A 167 19.18 -13.19 -6.92
CA ALA A 167 19.65 -14.44 -7.53
C ALA A 167 21.08 -14.31 -8.09
N GLU A 168 21.39 -13.16 -8.69
CA GLU A 168 22.73 -12.79 -9.18
C GLU A 168 23.72 -12.46 -8.05
N ARG A 169 23.23 -12.44 -6.79
CA ARG A 169 24.03 -12.18 -5.59
C ARG A 169 24.62 -10.77 -5.57
N ASP A 170 23.86 -9.76 -6.01
CA ASP A 170 24.24 -8.36 -5.83
C ASP A 170 24.56 -8.10 -4.34
N PRO A 171 25.75 -7.57 -4.01
CA PRO A 171 26.21 -7.49 -2.63
C PRO A 171 25.33 -6.54 -1.79
N THR A 172 24.79 -5.48 -2.41
CA THR A 172 23.91 -4.53 -1.74
C THR A 172 22.54 -5.18 -1.46
N ALA A 173 21.98 -5.87 -2.46
CA ALA A 173 20.72 -6.59 -2.32
C ALA A 173 20.80 -7.66 -1.22
N LEU A 174 21.88 -8.44 -1.17
CA LEU A 174 22.08 -9.47 -0.14
C LEU A 174 22.27 -8.86 1.26
N ALA A 175 23.00 -7.76 1.38
CA ALA A 175 23.15 -7.05 2.65
C ALA A 175 21.82 -6.49 3.17
N LEU A 176 21.01 -5.91 2.27
CA LEU A 176 19.65 -5.46 2.60
C LEU A 176 18.76 -6.63 3.00
N LEU A 177 18.77 -7.72 2.24
CA LEU A 177 17.98 -8.92 2.55
C LEU A 177 18.29 -9.45 3.96
N ALA A 178 19.57 -9.57 4.31
CA ALA A 178 20.00 -10.01 5.64
C ALA A 178 19.56 -9.04 6.74
N ARG A 179 19.62 -7.72 6.51
CA ARG A 179 19.20 -6.69 7.46
C ARG A 179 17.67 -6.70 7.69
N TYR A 180 16.88 -6.96 6.65
CA TYR A 180 15.42 -6.89 6.69
C TYR A 180 14.77 -8.28 6.76
N ARG A 181 15.11 -9.04 7.82
CA ARG A 181 14.49 -10.33 8.21
C ARG A 181 14.54 -11.42 7.13
N ASN A 182 15.45 -11.34 6.16
CA ASN A 182 15.48 -12.20 4.97
C ASN A 182 14.15 -12.19 4.19
N LEU A 183 13.41 -11.08 4.26
CA LEU A 183 12.19 -10.87 3.50
C LEU A 183 12.54 -10.24 2.15
N PRO A 184 12.47 -10.99 1.03
CA PRO A 184 12.80 -10.43 -0.27
C PRO A 184 11.74 -9.41 -0.71
N MET A 185 12.19 -8.29 -1.27
CA MET A 185 11.29 -7.38 -1.98
C MET A 185 10.70 -8.13 -3.18
N PRO A 186 9.37 -8.27 -3.29
CA PRO A 186 8.75 -8.98 -4.40
C PRO A 186 8.91 -8.18 -5.70
N ASN A 187 8.99 -8.89 -6.82
CA ASN A 187 8.91 -8.25 -8.13
C ASN A 187 7.46 -7.76 -8.37
N LEU A 188 7.30 -6.45 -8.52
CA LEU A 188 6.00 -5.79 -8.69
C LEU A 188 5.59 -5.64 -10.17
N SER A 189 6.36 -6.23 -11.08
CA SER A 189 6.16 -6.19 -12.54
C SER A 189 6.10 -4.75 -13.09
N LEU A 190 6.96 -3.86 -12.57
CA LEU A 190 7.05 -2.47 -13.00
C LEU A 190 7.96 -2.32 -14.22
N GLY A 191 7.55 -1.46 -15.16
CA GLY A 191 8.34 -1.12 -16.35
C GLY A 191 9.43 -0.08 -16.07
N GLY A 192 10.23 0.24 -17.10
CA GLY A 192 11.24 1.30 -17.05
C GLY A 192 10.65 2.65 -16.66
N ASP A 193 9.64 3.09 -17.39
CA ASP A 193 8.98 4.38 -17.17
C ASP A 193 8.35 4.49 -15.76
N ASP A 194 7.85 3.38 -15.22
CA ASP A 194 7.29 3.33 -13.86
C ASP A 194 8.39 3.48 -12.81
N ALA A 195 9.52 2.79 -12.99
CA ALA A 195 10.66 2.91 -12.10
C ALA A 195 11.22 4.35 -12.10
N GLU A 196 11.36 4.97 -13.26
CA GLU A 196 11.82 6.36 -13.36
C GLU A 196 10.83 7.34 -12.73
N ALA A 197 9.52 7.15 -12.94
CA ALA A 197 8.51 7.98 -12.30
C ALA A 197 8.56 7.87 -10.77
N ILE A 198 8.79 6.67 -10.22
CA ILE A 198 8.97 6.47 -8.77
C ILE A 198 10.25 7.16 -8.28
N ILE A 199 11.36 7.01 -8.99
CA ILE A 199 12.65 7.64 -8.62
C ILE A 199 12.53 9.17 -8.62
N GLU A 200 11.87 9.74 -9.63
CA GLU A 200 11.62 11.19 -9.70
C GLU A 200 10.75 11.66 -8.53
N TYR A 201 9.69 10.90 -8.21
CA TYR A 201 8.90 11.19 -7.03
C TYR A 201 9.75 11.15 -5.76
N LEU A 202 10.54 10.09 -5.53
CA LEU A 202 11.42 9.99 -4.36
C LEU A 202 12.42 11.14 -4.26
N ARG A 203 12.94 11.62 -5.40
CA ARG A 203 13.84 12.78 -5.48
C ARG A 203 13.16 14.08 -5.06
N SER A 204 11.87 14.23 -5.36
CA SER A 204 11.08 15.40 -4.95
C SER A 204 10.71 15.41 -3.46
N GLN A 205 10.88 14.29 -2.76
CA GLN A 205 10.55 14.19 -1.33
C GLN A 205 11.70 14.71 -0.46
N PRO A 206 11.38 15.30 0.71
CA PRO A 206 12.41 15.77 1.63
C PRO A 206 13.28 14.60 2.12
N ALA A 207 14.60 14.78 2.10
CA ALA A 207 15.50 13.92 2.84
C ALA A 207 15.15 13.96 4.33
N ALA A 208 15.44 12.89 5.08
CA ALA A 208 14.99 12.68 6.48
C ALA A 208 15.51 13.71 7.52
N HIS A 209 16.01 14.86 7.11
CA HIS A 209 16.48 15.94 7.98
C HIS A 209 15.92 17.30 7.52
N ALA A 210 14.59 17.43 7.52
CA ALA A 210 13.89 18.73 7.50
C ALA A 210 12.46 18.63 8.05
N ALA A 211 12.22 17.84 9.10
CA ALA A 211 11.04 18.04 9.96
C ALA A 211 11.46 18.99 11.08
N SER A 212 11.22 20.27 10.84
CA SER A 212 11.42 21.39 11.76
C SER A 212 10.87 21.05 13.14
N ALA A 213 11.71 21.21 14.17
CA ALA A 213 11.26 21.31 15.55
C ALA A 213 10.15 22.38 15.66
N PRO A 214 9.10 22.19 16.47
CA PRO A 214 8.17 23.26 16.77
C PRO A 214 8.93 24.35 17.52
N SER A 215 9.13 25.49 16.87
CA SER A 215 9.60 26.71 17.51
C SER A 215 8.49 27.23 18.43
N HIS A 216 8.69 27.16 19.74
CA HIS A 216 7.94 27.94 20.71
C HIS A 216 8.39 29.40 20.69
N ALA A 217 7.47 30.34 20.46
CA ALA A 217 7.51 31.77 20.83
C ALA A 217 6.24 32.44 20.24
N HIS A 218 5.41 33.25 20.90
CA HIS A 218 5.37 33.87 22.23
C HIS A 218 3.89 34.00 22.64
#